data_AF-A0A838RPG1-F1
#
_entry.id   AF-A0A838RPG1-F1
#
_cell.length_a   1.000
_cell.length_b   1.000
_cell.length_c   1.000
_cell.angle_alpha   90.00
_cell.angle_beta   90.00
_cell.angle_gamma   90.00
#
_symmetry.space_group_name_H-M   'P 1'
#
loop_
_entity.id
_entity.type
_entity.pdbx_description
1 polymer ?
#
loop_
_entity_poly.entity_id
_entity_poly.type
_entity_poly.pdbx_seq_one_letter_code
_entity_poly.pdbx_strand_id
1 'polypeptide(L)'
;MANRPSQQSLSPAQLALGLVIGILIVVAEVVIFRAYLNSNATADDFRRSGNLITIIANVQSELLRLQIDSGRYLADPSQDRQPVTLRRAFVSNQMRDGQGVIQGNPEAMLAFEELQRQLAEYDALMASLEEAGEGEARAERARQIAPLVDDVLSRATSANEGLYDRQEIAFDQTIVNALGAQSTSQILLLGMSGLLLFLGVGLAFSLRRSVQAEFKQAYALVGSLEEAVAERTRDLARAAEVGQSMAAVRDLGTLLKEAGALIHSRFDLSRTWIFLADTTGRTLILRAAIGGQGVESAAPQPIDDDSIEGRALDQEDASVPRQQCPGRAHDAGCSPSGG
;
A
#
# COMPACT_ATOMS: atom_id res chain seq x y z
N MET A 1 34.97 -12.64 18.14
CA MET A 1 33.60 -12.12 18.40
C MET A 1 32.92 -11.91 17.05
N ALA A 2 31.99 -12.79 16.67
CA ALA A 2 31.31 -12.74 15.38
C ALA A 2 29.94 -12.07 15.55
N ASN A 3 29.77 -10.90 14.93
CA ASN A 3 28.53 -10.14 14.89
C ASN A 3 27.57 -10.86 13.92
N ARG A 4 26.57 -11.60 14.45
CA ARG A 4 25.53 -12.22 13.62
C ARG A 4 24.52 -11.15 13.23
N PRO A 5 24.23 -10.94 11.93
CA PRO A 5 23.18 -10.04 11.52
C PRO A 5 21.84 -10.57 12.05
N SER A 6 21.13 -9.73 12.80
CA SER A 6 19.77 -9.99 13.24
C SER A 6 18.90 -10.21 12.01
N GLN A 7 18.51 -11.45 11.77
CA GLN A 7 17.42 -11.77 10.85
C GLN A 7 16.16 -11.14 11.43
N GLN A 8 15.81 -9.95 10.96
CA GLN A 8 14.50 -9.36 11.21
C GLN A 8 13.48 -10.24 10.50
N SER A 9 12.94 -11.22 11.23
CA SER A 9 11.78 -11.98 10.78
C SER A 9 10.63 -11.00 10.62
N LEU A 10 10.24 -10.74 9.38
CA LEU A 10 9.05 -9.96 9.05
C LEU A 10 7.88 -10.53 9.86
N SER A 11 7.17 -9.66 10.57
CA SER A 11 5.97 -10.06 11.30
C SER A 11 4.98 -10.71 10.33
N PRO A 12 4.24 -11.76 10.73
CA PRO A 12 3.21 -12.36 9.87
C PRO A 12 2.20 -11.33 9.35
N ALA A 13 1.99 -10.22 10.07
CA ALA A 13 1.19 -9.09 9.61
C ALA A 13 1.84 -8.30 8.45
N GLN A 14 3.16 -8.14 8.45
CA GLN A 14 3.90 -7.46 7.38
C GLN A 14 3.95 -8.31 6.09
N LEU A 15 4.09 -9.63 6.23
CA LEU A 15 3.97 -10.56 5.09
C LEU A 15 2.57 -10.54 4.49
N ALA A 16 1.53 -10.56 5.33
CA ALA A 16 0.14 -10.47 4.86
C ALA A 16 -0.12 -9.15 4.11
N LEU A 17 0.37 -8.03 4.63
CA LEU A 17 0.24 -6.72 3.98
C LEU A 17 0.97 -6.66 2.63
N GLY A 18 2.22 -7.15 2.56
CA GLY A 18 2.98 -7.19 1.31
C GLY A 18 2.30 -8.05 0.25
N LEU A 19 1.69 -9.17 0.67
CA LEU A 19 0.93 -10.05 -0.21
C LEU A 19 -0.34 -9.36 -0.74
N VAL A 20 -1.07 -8.64 0.11
CA VAL A 20 -2.25 -7.85 -0.31
C VAL A 20 -1.87 -6.75 -1.30
N ILE A 21 -0.77 -6.01 -1.06
CA ILE A 21 -0.28 -4.98 -1.97
C ILE A 21 0.14 -5.59 -3.31
N GLY A 22 0.85 -6.73 -3.29
CA GLY A 22 1.23 -7.45 -4.50
C GLY A 22 0.02 -7.90 -5.32
N ILE A 23 -1.01 -8.45 -4.67
CA ILE A 23 -2.28 -8.82 -5.34
C ILE A 23 -2.93 -7.59 -5.94
N LEU A 24 -2.98 -6.47 -5.22
CA LEU A 24 -3.57 -5.23 -5.71
C LEU A 24 -2.88 -4.70 -6.98
N ILE A 25 -1.55 -4.74 -7.02
CA ILE A 25 -0.78 -4.32 -8.19
C ILE A 25 -1.08 -5.23 -9.39
N VAL A 26 -1.10 -6.55 -9.19
CA VAL A 26 -1.41 -7.49 -10.27
C VAL A 26 -2.84 -7.30 -10.79
N VAL A 27 -3.81 -7.10 -9.89
CA VAL A 27 -5.20 -6.82 -10.29
C VAL A 27 -5.28 -5.51 -11.08
N ALA A 28 -4.56 -4.46 -10.67
CA ALA A 28 -4.47 -3.19 -11.39
C ALA A 28 -3.98 -3.39 -12.83
N GLU A 29 -2.86 -4.10 -12.98
CA GLU A 29 -2.25 -4.36 -14.28
C GLU A 29 -3.17 -5.17 -15.19
N VAL A 30 -3.82 -6.22 -14.67
CA VAL A 30 -4.79 -7.03 -15.42
C VAL A 30 -5.97 -6.20 -15.88
N VAL A 31 -6.50 -5.32 -15.02
CA VAL A 31 -7.64 -4.45 -15.37
C VAL A 31 -7.23 -3.44 -16.45
N ILE A 32 -6.08 -2.78 -16.30
CA ILE A 32 -5.57 -1.82 -17.30
C ILE A 32 -5.33 -2.53 -18.63
N PHE A 33 -4.70 -3.71 -18.61
CA PHE A 33 -4.43 -4.48 -19.81
C PHE A 33 -5.72 -4.92 -20.51
N ARG A 34 -6.73 -5.41 -19.76
CA ARG A 34 -8.07 -5.73 -20.27
C ARG A 34 -8.74 -4.50 -20.88
N ALA A 35 -8.69 -3.35 -20.20
CA ALA A 35 -9.27 -2.11 -20.70
C ALA A 35 -8.60 -1.65 -22.01
N TYR A 36 -7.28 -1.77 -22.10
CA TYR A 36 -6.52 -1.44 -23.32
C TYR A 36 -6.88 -2.37 -24.49
N LEU A 37 -6.88 -3.69 -24.26
CA LEU A 37 -7.24 -4.67 -25.29
C LEU A 37 -8.68 -4.48 -25.80
N ASN A 38 -9.63 -4.25 -24.89
CA ASN A 38 -11.02 -3.96 -25.28
C ASN A 38 -11.13 -2.65 -26.06
N SER A 39 -10.42 -1.60 -25.66
CA SER A 39 -10.46 -0.30 -26.35
C SER A 39 -10.03 -0.41 -27.82
N ASN A 40 -8.97 -1.17 -28.11
CA ASN A 40 -8.48 -1.33 -29.48
C ASN A 40 -9.42 -2.18 -30.34
N ALA A 41 -9.92 -3.30 -29.81
CA ALA A 41 -10.87 -4.14 -30.52
C ALA A 41 -12.16 -3.38 -30.88
N THR A 42 -12.69 -2.60 -29.94
CA THR A 42 -13.89 -1.77 -30.14
C THR A 42 -13.68 -0.66 -31.18
N ALA A 43 -12.49 -0.05 -31.22
CA ALA A 43 -12.20 1.02 -32.19
C ALA A 43 -12.11 0.50 -33.64
N ASP A 44 -11.61 -0.72 -33.84
CA ASP A 44 -11.53 -1.35 -35.16
C ASP A 44 -12.88 -1.87 -35.63
N ASP A 45 -13.70 -2.35 -34.71
CA ASP A 45 -15.08 -2.79 -35.00
C ASP A 45 -15.96 -1.59 -35.37
N PHE A 46 -15.91 -0.51 -34.59
CA PHE A 46 -16.62 0.73 -34.86
C PHE A 46 -16.25 1.33 -36.23
N ARG A 47 -14.94 1.38 -36.56
CA ARG A 47 -14.48 1.87 -37.87
C ARG A 47 -14.99 1.03 -39.04
N ARG A 48 -14.97 -0.30 -38.90
CA ARG A 48 -15.47 -1.21 -39.96
C ARG A 48 -16.98 -1.06 -40.16
N SER A 49 -17.75 -1.07 -39.09
CA SER A 49 -19.21 -0.92 -39.15
C SER A 49 -19.62 0.46 -39.70
N GLY A 50 -18.95 1.54 -39.29
CA GLY A 50 -19.23 2.88 -39.81
C GLY A 50 -18.94 3.05 -41.31
N ASN A 51 -17.83 2.46 -41.78
CA ASN A 51 -17.49 2.48 -43.21
C ASN A 51 -18.54 1.74 -44.05
N LEU A 52 -19.05 0.60 -43.55
CA LEU A 52 -20.06 -0.20 -44.24
C LEU A 52 -21.37 0.57 -44.41
N ILE A 53 -21.88 1.19 -43.34
CA ILE A 53 -23.08 2.04 -43.38
C ILE A 53 -22.92 3.16 -44.41
N THR A 54 -21.76 3.82 -44.42
CA THR A 54 -21.47 4.91 -45.36
C THR A 54 -21.54 4.44 -46.81
N ILE A 55 -20.98 3.28 -47.13
CA ILE A 55 -21.03 2.71 -48.48
C ILE A 55 -22.47 2.39 -48.87
N ILE A 56 -23.24 1.75 -47.99
CA ILE A 56 -24.63 1.38 -48.26
C ILE A 56 -25.49 2.64 -48.50
N ALA A 57 -25.30 3.70 -47.72
CA ALA A 57 -25.99 4.97 -47.90
C ALA A 57 -25.64 5.66 -49.23
N ASN A 58 -24.37 5.60 -49.64
CA ASN A 58 -23.93 6.12 -50.93
C ASN A 58 -24.55 5.33 -52.09
N VAL A 59 -24.56 4.00 -52.01
CA VAL A 59 -25.22 3.14 -53.00
C VAL A 59 -26.71 3.44 -53.08
N GLN A 60 -27.39 3.62 -51.94
CA GLN A 60 -28.82 3.99 -51.88
C GLN A 60 -29.10 5.29 -52.63
N SER A 61 -28.31 6.33 -52.34
CA SER A 61 -28.46 7.64 -52.95
C SER A 61 -28.29 7.58 -54.47
N GLU A 62 -27.34 6.78 -54.94
CA GLU A 62 -27.07 6.60 -56.36
C GLU A 62 -28.13 5.73 -57.06
N LEU A 63 -28.70 4.72 -56.39
CA LEU A 63 -29.83 3.92 -56.89
C LEU A 63 -31.10 4.76 -57.06
N LEU A 64 -31.44 5.59 -56.08
CA LEU A 64 -32.60 6.49 -56.15
C LEU A 64 -32.47 7.48 -57.32
N ARG A 65 -31.27 8.04 -57.50
CA ARG A 65 -30.98 8.91 -58.66
C ARG A 65 -31.07 8.13 -59.97
N LEU A 66 -30.59 6.88 -60.02
CA LEU A 66 -30.68 6.03 -61.19
C LEU A 66 -32.14 5.74 -61.56
N GLN A 67 -33.00 5.52 -60.56
CA GLN A 67 -34.44 5.32 -60.77
C GLN A 67 -35.10 6.54 -61.39
N ILE A 68 -34.80 7.74 -60.86
CA ILE A 68 -35.32 9.00 -61.40
C ILE A 68 -34.85 9.23 -62.84
N ASP A 69 -33.55 9.09 -63.09
CA ASP A 69 -32.98 9.35 -64.42
C ASP A 69 -33.46 8.31 -65.45
N SER A 70 -33.60 7.04 -65.05
CA SER A 70 -34.15 5.97 -65.89
C SER A 70 -35.62 6.23 -66.22
N GLY A 71 -36.43 6.63 -65.24
CA GLY A 71 -37.84 6.97 -65.46
C GLY A 71 -38.01 8.13 -66.44
N ARG A 72 -37.19 9.19 -66.30
CA ARG A 72 -37.19 10.32 -67.24
C ARG A 72 -36.79 9.90 -68.65
N TYR A 73 -35.74 9.08 -68.77
CA TYR A 73 -35.26 8.60 -70.07
C TYR A 73 -36.27 7.67 -70.75
N LEU A 74 -36.94 6.80 -69.99
CA LEU A 74 -37.95 5.90 -70.56
C LEU A 74 -39.25 6.62 -70.94
N ALA A 75 -39.55 7.77 -70.30
CA ALA A 75 -40.66 8.63 -70.69
C ALA A 75 -40.41 9.34 -72.03
N ASP A 76 -39.16 9.71 -72.32
CA ASP A 76 -38.74 10.30 -73.59
C ASP A 76 -37.37 9.76 -74.05
N PRO A 77 -37.34 8.59 -74.73
CA PRO A 77 -36.10 7.91 -75.12
C PRO A 77 -35.29 8.64 -76.20
N SER A 78 -35.82 9.73 -76.74
CA SER A 78 -35.14 10.58 -77.72
C SER A 78 -34.13 11.53 -77.08
N GLN A 79 -34.23 11.73 -75.76
CA GLN A 79 -33.30 12.55 -75.00
C GLN A 79 -31.95 11.86 -74.78
N ASP A 80 -30.99 12.63 -74.28
CA ASP A 80 -29.65 12.14 -73.96
C ASP A 80 -29.67 11.02 -72.91
N ARG A 81 -29.03 9.89 -73.22
CA ARG A 81 -28.87 8.72 -72.32
C ARG A 81 -27.68 8.89 -71.35
N GLN A 82 -26.81 9.87 -71.57
CA GLN A 82 -25.62 10.06 -70.72
C GLN A 82 -25.93 10.13 -69.21
N PRO A 83 -26.98 10.84 -68.74
CA PRO A 83 -27.29 10.89 -67.31
C PRO A 83 -27.49 9.50 -66.70
N VAL A 84 -28.25 8.63 -67.38
CA VAL A 84 -28.52 7.26 -66.95
C VAL A 84 -27.24 6.42 -66.94
N THR A 85 -26.44 6.52 -68.01
CA THR A 85 -25.19 5.76 -68.17
C THR A 85 -24.17 6.15 -67.11
N LEU A 86 -24.00 7.45 -66.86
CA LEU A 86 -23.13 7.98 -65.83
C LEU A 86 -23.59 7.53 -64.44
N ARG A 87 -24.89 7.63 -64.15
CA ARG A 87 -25.42 7.24 -62.85
C ARG A 87 -25.25 5.76 -62.57
N ARG A 88 -25.48 4.90 -63.57
CA ARG A 88 -25.23 3.45 -63.47
C ARG A 88 -23.75 3.15 -63.20
N ALA A 89 -22.83 3.89 -63.85
CA ALA A 89 -21.40 3.77 -63.61
C ALA A 89 -21.01 4.20 -62.17
N PHE A 90 -21.62 5.26 -61.63
CA PHE A 90 -21.43 5.65 -60.23
C PHE A 90 -21.86 4.55 -59.26
N VAL A 91 -23.04 3.96 -59.44
CA VAL A 91 -23.49 2.80 -58.63
C VAL A 91 -22.46 1.68 -58.71
N SER A 92 -21.99 1.33 -59.91
CA SER A 92 -20.98 0.27 -60.08
C SER A 92 -19.65 0.60 -59.39
N ASN A 93 -19.21 1.85 -59.42
CA ASN A 93 -17.98 2.28 -58.76
C ASN A 93 -18.12 2.23 -57.24
N GLN A 94 -19.23 2.73 -56.68
CA GLN A 94 -19.50 2.63 -55.23
C GLN A 94 -19.52 1.17 -54.76
N MET A 95 -20.15 0.28 -55.54
CA MET A 95 -20.18 -1.14 -55.20
C MET A 95 -18.79 -1.78 -55.27
N ARG A 96 -17.95 -1.39 -56.23
CA ARG A 96 -16.56 -1.88 -56.36
C ARG A 96 -15.69 -1.39 -55.20
N ASP A 97 -15.77 -0.10 -54.88
CA ASP A 97 -15.01 0.50 -53.78
C ASP A 97 -15.41 -0.12 -52.43
N GLY A 98 -16.68 -0.51 -52.30
CA GLY A 98 -17.19 -1.21 -51.13
C GLY A 98 -16.72 -2.66 -50.96
N GLN A 99 -16.20 -3.32 -52.00
CA GLN A 99 -15.84 -4.74 -51.96
C GLN A 99 -14.79 -5.07 -50.90
N GLY A 100 -13.83 -4.17 -50.65
CA GLY A 100 -12.81 -4.38 -49.62
C GLY A 100 -13.36 -4.32 -48.20
N VAL A 101 -14.42 -3.53 -47.98
CA VAL A 101 -15.03 -3.33 -46.65
C VAL A 101 -16.01 -4.46 -46.31
N ILE A 102 -16.71 -5.01 -47.31
CA ILE A 102 -17.71 -6.08 -47.11
C ILE A 102 -17.12 -7.48 -46.91
N GLN A 103 -15.84 -7.73 -47.22
CA GLN A 103 -15.22 -9.07 -47.14
C GLN A 103 -15.28 -9.73 -45.74
N GLY A 104 -15.47 -8.94 -44.67
CA GLY A 104 -15.64 -9.45 -43.31
C GLY A 104 -17.09 -9.68 -42.87
N ASN A 105 -18.07 -9.38 -43.73
CA ASN A 105 -19.50 -9.42 -43.39
C ASN A 105 -20.26 -10.28 -44.42
N PRO A 106 -20.51 -11.57 -44.13
CA PRO A 106 -21.19 -12.49 -45.04
C PRO A 106 -22.57 -11.99 -45.50
N GLU A 107 -23.30 -11.30 -44.62
CA GLU A 107 -24.61 -10.76 -44.92
C GLU A 107 -24.54 -9.63 -45.94
N ALA A 108 -23.60 -8.70 -45.75
CA ALA A 108 -23.36 -7.62 -46.71
C ALA A 108 -22.87 -8.15 -48.06
N MET A 109 -22.05 -9.21 -48.07
CA MET A 109 -21.62 -9.87 -49.31
C MET A 109 -22.79 -10.44 -50.10
N LEU A 110 -23.67 -11.20 -49.45
CA LEU A 110 -24.87 -11.78 -50.07
C LEU A 110 -25.81 -10.69 -50.61
N ALA A 111 -26.00 -9.62 -49.85
CA ALA A 111 -26.83 -8.49 -50.28
C ALA A 111 -26.23 -7.76 -51.49
N PHE A 112 -24.90 -7.58 -51.53
CA PHE A 112 -24.22 -6.96 -52.67
C PHE A 112 -24.27 -7.84 -53.92
N GLU A 113 -24.15 -9.16 -53.77
CA GLU A 113 -24.29 -10.12 -54.86
C GLU A 113 -25.71 -10.08 -55.45
N GLU A 114 -26.73 -10.06 -54.60
CA GLU A 114 -28.12 -9.91 -55.02
C GLU A 114 -28.37 -8.57 -55.73
N LEU A 115 -27.81 -7.47 -55.21
CA LEU A 115 -27.89 -6.16 -55.84
C LEU A 115 -27.20 -6.16 -57.22
N GLN A 116 -26.05 -6.83 -57.36
CA GLN A 116 -25.38 -6.98 -58.66
C GLN A 116 -26.25 -7.75 -59.66
N ARG A 117 -26.93 -8.81 -59.21
CA ARG A 117 -27.85 -9.60 -60.05
C ARG A 117 -29.02 -8.75 -60.55
N GLN A 118 -29.62 -7.96 -59.69
CA GLN A 118 -30.72 -7.04 -60.05
C GLN A 118 -30.24 -5.95 -61.01
N LEU A 119 -29.05 -5.39 -60.78
CA LEU A 119 -28.49 -4.39 -61.68
C LEU A 119 -28.09 -4.97 -63.04
N ALA A 120 -27.72 -6.24 -63.11
CA ALA A 120 -27.51 -6.93 -64.39
C ALA A 120 -28.84 -7.15 -65.15
N GLU A 121 -29.93 -7.43 -64.44
CA GLU A 121 -31.29 -7.49 -65.00
C GLU A 121 -31.70 -6.13 -65.59
N TYR A 122 -31.44 -5.04 -64.85
CA TYR A 122 -31.60 -3.67 -65.33
C TYR A 122 -30.78 -3.40 -66.61
N ASP A 123 -29.50 -3.76 -66.61
CA ASP A 123 -28.60 -3.54 -67.75
C ASP A 123 -29.11 -4.28 -69.01
N ALA A 124 -29.64 -5.50 -68.85
CA ALA A 124 -30.25 -6.28 -69.93
C ALA A 124 -31.54 -5.63 -70.48
N LEU A 125 -32.41 -5.10 -69.61
CA LEU A 125 -33.61 -4.37 -70.03
C LEU A 125 -33.24 -3.13 -70.85
N MET A 126 -32.28 -2.35 -70.35
CA MET A 126 -31.78 -1.15 -71.03
C MET A 126 -31.10 -1.48 -72.36
N ALA A 127 -30.35 -2.58 -72.46
CA ALA A 127 -29.77 -3.04 -73.72
C ALA A 127 -30.84 -3.41 -74.75
N SER A 128 -31.93 -4.06 -74.32
CA SER A 128 -33.04 -4.42 -75.22
C SER A 128 -33.77 -3.20 -75.82
N LEU A 129 -33.69 -2.04 -75.15
CA LEU A 129 -34.17 -0.78 -75.71
C LEU A 129 -33.27 -0.26 -76.81
N GLU A 130 -31.96 -0.48 -76.70
CA GLU A 130 -30.99 -0.07 -77.72
C GLU A 130 -31.13 -0.90 -78.99
N GLU A 131 -31.37 -2.20 -78.84
CA GLU A 131 -31.61 -3.13 -79.95
C GLU A 131 -32.86 -2.77 -80.76
N ALA A 132 -33.84 -2.10 -80.15
CA ALA A 132 -35.07 -1.65 -80.84
C ALA A 132 -34.82 -0.50 -81.84
N GLY A 133 -33.61 0.07 -81.89
CA GLY A 133 -33.23 1.15 -82.81
C GLY A 133 -33.75 2.51 -82.37
N GLU A 134 -34.21 3.32 -83.33
CA GLU A 134 -34.67 4.70 -83.11
C GLU A 134 -36.15 4.86 -83.50
N GLY A 135 -36.76 5.98 -83.08
CA GLY A 135 -38.14 6.33 -83.45
C GLY A 135 -39.21 5.56 -82.68
N GLU A 136 -40.31 5.23 -83.36
CA GLU A 136 -41.52 4.67 -82.72
C GLU A 136 -41.30 3.29 -82.09
N ALA A 137 -40.48 2.43 -82.71
CA ALA A 137 -40.11 1.12 -82.16
C ALA A 137 -39.40 1.24 -80.80
N ARG A 138 -38.51 2.23 -80.67
CA ARG A 138 -37.83 2.55 -79.41
C ARG A 138 -38.80 3.08 -78.35
N ALA A 139 -39.70 3.98 -78.73
CA ALA A 139 -40.70 4.54 -77.82
C ALA A 139 -41.71 3.49 -77.33
N GLU A 140 -42.12 2.56 -78.20
CA GLU A 140 -42.95 1.42 -77.83
C GLU A 140 -42.20 0.46 -76.88
N ARG A 141 -40.95 0.13 -77.21
CA ARG A 141 -40.11 -0.72 -76.34
C ARG A 141 -39.88 -0.09 -74.97
N ALA A 142 -39.65 1.23 -74.91
CA ALA A 142 -39.48 1.97 -73.66
C ALA A 142 -40.72 1.87 -72.77
N ARG A 143 -41.93 2.05 -73.35
CA ARG A 143 -43.19 1.88 -72.61
C ARG A 143 -43.38 0.46 -72.08
N GLN A 144 -42.92 -0.55 -72.81
CA GLN A 144 -42.98 -1.96 -72.37
C GLN A 144 -42.01 -2.26 -71.21
N ILE A 145 -40.79 -1.74 -71.27
CA ILE A 145 -39.78 -2.03 -70.24
C ILE A 145 -39.84 -1.08 -69.04
N ALA A 146 -40.47 0.09 -69.15
CA ALA A 146 -40.61 1.05 -68.05
C ALA A 146 -41.09 0.44 -66.73
N PRO A 147 -42.20 -0.34 -66.67
CA PRO A 147 -42.62 -0.97 -65.41
C PRO A 147 -41.64 -2.04 -64.91
N LEU A 148 -40.92 -2.72 -65.82
CA LEU A 148 -39.92 -3.72 -65.45
C LEU A 148 -38.67 -3.06 -64.85
N VAL A 149 -38.22 -1.95 -65.43
CA VAL A 149 -37.09 -1.16 -64.92
C VAL A 149 -37.43 -0.56 -63.56
N ASP A 150 -38.63 -0.02 -63.39
CA ASP A 150 -39.07 0.51 -62.10
C ASP A 150 -39.15 -0.59 -61.02
N ASP A 151 -39.69 -1.76 -61.34
CA ASP A 151 -39.70 -2.92 -60.43
C ASP A 151 -38.29 -3.35 -60.01
N VAL A 152 -37.37 -3.51 -60.97
CA VAL A 152 -35.99 -3.93 -60.68
C VAL A 152 -35.28 -2.92 -59.78
N LEU A 153 -35.41 -1.62 -60.06
CA LEU A 153 -34.76 -0.57 -59.26
C LEU A 153 -35.42 -0.39 -57.89
N SER A 154 -36.74 -0.63 -57.78
CA SER A 154 -37.45 -0.66 -56.51
C SER A 154 -36.98 -1.83 -55.64
N ARG A 155 -36.89 -3.05 -56.21
CA ARG A 155 -36.32 -4.23 -55.52
C ARG A 155 -34.88 -4.00 -55.06
N ALA A 156 -34.05 -3.38 -55.91
CA ALA A 156 -32.68 -2.99 -55.58
C ALA A 156 -32.61 -1.99 -54.43
N THR A 157 -33.48 -0.98 -54.46
CA THR A 157 -33.54 0.04 -53.41
C THR A 157 -34.00 -0.56 -52.09
N SER A 158 -35.07 -1.36 -52.08
CA SER A 158 -35.56 -2.02 -50.87
C SER A 158 -34.58 -3.07 -50.31
N ALA A 159 -33.86 -3.79 -51.17
CA ALA A 159 -32.81 -4.71 -50.72
C ALA A 159 -31.66 -3.97 -50.03
N ASN A 160 -31.26 -2.82 -50.59
CA ASN A 160 -30.22 -1.97 -50.00
C ASN A 160 -30.69 -1.29 -48.70
N GLU A 161 -31.94 -0.84 -48.62
CA GLU A 161 -32.56 -0.28 -47.41
C GLU A 161 -32.63 -1.33 -46.30
N GLY A 162 -33.10 -2.54 -46.60
CA GLY A 162 -33.12 -3.63 -45.62
C GLY A 162 -31.72 -4.00 -45.11
N LEU A 163 -30.67 -3.86 -45.94
CA LEU A 163 -29.29 -4.02 -45.49
C LEU A 163 -28.86 -2.85 -44.59
N TYR A 164 -29.18 -1.61 -44.98
CA TYR A 164 -28.88 -0.41 -44.19
C TYR A 164 -29.48 -0.52 -42.79
N ASP A 165 -30.77 -0.82 -42.66
CA ASP A 165 -31.46 -0.94 -41.37
C ASP A 165 -30.81 -1.98 -40.46
N ARG A 166 -30.44 -3.15 -41.02
CA ARG A 166 -29.77 -4.20 -40.25
C ARG A 166 -28.38 -3.77 -39.78
N GLN A 167 -27.63 -3.07 -40.62
CA GLN A 167 -26.32 -2.54 -40.25
C GLN A 167 -26.42 -1.37 -39.26
N GLU A 168 -27.44 -0.52 -39.36
CA GLU A 168 -27.71 0.57 -38.41
C GLU A 168 -28.00 0.01 -37.02
N ILE A 169 -28.85 -1.00 -36.90
CA ILE A 169 -29.12 -1.68 -35.62
C ILE A 169 -27.83 -2.29 -35.04
N ALA A 170 -27.01 -2.93 -35.87
CA ALA A 170 -25.74 -3.53 -35.43
C ALA A 170 -24.74 -2.45 -34.97
N PHE A 171 -24.68 -1.32 -35.66
CA PHE A 171 -23.82 -0.20 -35.33
C PHE A 171 -24.24 0.50 -34.05
N ASP A 172 -25.54 0.72 -33.84
CA ASP A 172 -26.07 1.28 -32.60
C ASP A 172 -25.71 0.40 -31.40
N GLN A 173 -25.84 -0.92 -31.53
CA GLN A 173 -25.39 -1.85 -30.50
C GLN A 173 -23.88 -1.74 -30.25
N THR A 174 -23.09 -1.58 -31.31
CA THR A 174 -21.64 -1.37 -31.22
C THR A 174 -21.31 -0.09 -30.44
N ILE A 175 -22.01 1.02 -30.70
CA ILE A 175 -21.85 2.28 -29.95
C ILE A 175 -22.19 2.09 -28.48
N VAL A 176 -23.33 1.49 -28.18
CA VAL A 176 -23.78 1.30 -26.79
C VAL A 176 -22.79 0.42 -26.02
N ASN A 177 -22.30 -0.65 -26.65
CA ASN A 177 -21.29 -1.53 -26.04
C ASN A 177 -19.95 -0.80 -25.85
N ALA A 178 -19.53 0.02 -26.81
CA ALA A 178 -18.32 0.83 -26.70
C ALA A 178 -18.38 1.82 -25.52
N LEU A 179 -19.52 2.51 -25.38
CA LEU A 179 -19.76 3.45 -24.28
C LEU A 179 -19.89 2.74 -22.93
N GLY A 180 -20.52 1.55 -22.89
CA GLY A 180 -20.63 0.72 -21.68
C GLY A 180 -19.31 0.11 -21.20
N ALA A 181 -18.39 -0.19 -22.12
CA ALA A 181 -17.05 -0.67 -21.76
C ALA A 181 -16.24 0.38 -20.98
N GLN A 182 -16.50 1.67 -21.23
CA GLN A 182 -15.83 2.78 -20.55
C GLN A 182 -16.29 2.93 -19.09
N SER A 183 -17.58 2.77 -18.80
CA SER A 183 -18.12 2.91 -17.44
C SER A 183 -17.69 1.75 -16.52
N THR A 184 -17.53 0.54 -17.07
CA THR A 184 -17.08 -0.64 -16.31
C THR A 184 -15.64 -0.49 -15.79
N SER A 185 -14.74 0.09 -16.60
CA SER A 185 -13.34 0.30 -16.22
C SER A 185 -13.17 1.41 -15.17
N GLN A 186 -14.05 2.41 -15.16
CA GLN A 186 -14.03 3.49 -14.16
C GLN A 186 -14.41 3.01 -12.76
N ILE A 187 -15.39 2.11 -12.63
CA ILE A 187 -15.79 1.55 -11.32
C ILE A 187 -14.65 0.76 -10.70
N LEU A 188 -13.89 0.00 -11.49
CA LEU A 188 -12.74 -0.76 -11.01
C LEU A 188 -11.61 0.16 -10.52
N LEU A 189 -11.32 1.26 -11.24
CA LEU A 189 -10.31 2.24 -10.81
C LEU A 189 -10.71 2.99 -9.53
N LEU A 190 -12.00 3.36 -9.40
CA LEU A 190 -12.54 3.97 -8.19
C LEU A 190 -12.47 2.99 -7.01
N GLY A 191 -12.87 1.73 -7.22
CA GLY A 191 -12.78 0.68 -6.20
C GLY A 191 -11.35 0.44 -5.74
N MET A 192 -10.40 0.41 -6.67
CA MET A 192 -8.99 0.19 -6.37
C MET A 192 -8.34 1.41 -5.68
N SER A 193 -8.67 2.63 -6.11
CA SER A 193 -8.27 3.86 -5.39
C SER A 193 -8.83 3.88 -3.97
N GLY A 194 -10.09 3.48 -3.78
CA GLY A 194 -10.73 3.37 -2.46
C GLY A 194 -10.04 2.35 -1.56
N LEU A 195 -9.69 1.17 -2.11
CA LEU A 195 -9.00 0.12 -1.38
C LEU A 195 -7.56 0.52 -1.00
N LEU A 196 -6.84 1.20 -1.90
CA LEU A 196 -5.51 1.74 -1.61
C LEU A 196 -5.55 2.82 -0.53
N LEU A 197 -6.55 3.72 -0.58
CA LEU A 197 -6.78 4.70 0.49
C LEU A 197 -7.06 4.01 1.82
N PHE A 198 -7.92 2.99 1.84
CA PHE A 198 -8.25 2.23 3.04
C PHE A 198 -7.02 1.56 3.65
N LEU A 199 -6.19 0.89 2.82
CA LEU A 199 -4.92 0.30 3.24
C LEU A 199 -3.94 1.34 3.77
N GLY A 200 -3.80 2.47 3.07
CA GLY A 200 -2.93 3.57 3.49
C GLY A 200 -3.31 4.14 4.86
N VAL A 201 -4.61 4.37 5.08
CA VAL A 201 -5.13 4.83 6.39
C VAL A 201 -4.89 3.77 7.47
N GLY A 202 -5.16 2.50 7.19
CA GLY A 202 -4.90 1.40 8.13
C GLY A 202 -3.43 1.29 8.51
N LEU A 203 -2.52 1.44 7.54
CA LEU A 203 -1.08 1.42 7.76
C LEU A 203 -0.61 2.60 8.62
N ALA A 204 -1.08 3.82 8.32
CA ALA A 204 -0.77 5.01 9.09
C ALA A 204 -1.24 4.88 10.56
N PHE A 205 -2.44 4.30 10.76
CA PHE A 205 -2.96 4.05 12.11
C PHE A 205 -2.14 2.99 12.85
N SER A 206 -1.72 1.93 12.15
CA SER A 206 -0.86 0.88 12.71
C SER A 206 0.51 1.42 13.14
N LEU A 207 1.17 2.20 12.28
CA LEU A 207 2.46 2.85 12.56
C LEU A 207 2.35 3.82 13.75
N ARG A 208 1.28 4.61 13.81
CA ARG A 208 1.04 5.53 14.93
C ARG A 208 0.93 4.78 16.26
N ARG A 209 0.26 3.62 16.26
CA ARG A 209 0.08 2.80 17.45
C ARG A 209 1.38 2.13 17.91
N SER A 210 2.22 1.64 16.99
CA SER A 210 3.50 1.01 17.34
C SER A 210 4.50 2.02 17.91
N VAL A 211 4.62 3.18 17.25
CA VAL A 211 5.55 4.24 17.66
C VAL A 211 5.21 4.78 19.06
N GLN A 212 3.93 4.99 19.37
CA GLN A 212 3.51 5.43 20.70
C GLN A 212 3.85 4.42 21.82
N ALA A 213 3.83 3.12 21.52
CA ALA A 213 4.19 2.09 22.50
C ALA A 213 5.69 2.10 22.81
N GLU A 214 6.53 2.23 21.77
CA GLU A 214 7.99 2.31 21.90
C GLU A 214 8.43 3.58 22.64
N PHE A 215 7.82 4.74 22.35
CA PHE A 215 8.11 5.98 23.07
C PHE A 215 7.81 5.87 24.56
N LYS A 216 6.68 5.25 24.95
CA LYS A 216 6.35 5.06 26.37
C LYS A 216 7.40 4.23 27.12
N GLN A 217 7.94 3.18 26.50
CA GLN A 217 9.01 2.38 27.10
C GLN A 217 10.31 3.17 27.22
N ALA A 218 10.68 3.94 26.18
CA ALA A 218 11.88 4.77 26.21
C ALA A 218 11.81 5.83 27.33
N TYR A 219 10.69 6.54 27.47
CA TYR A 219 10.49 7.53 28.54
C TYR A 219 10.49 6.89 29.93
N ALA A 220 9.90 5.71 30.10
CA ALA A 220 9.91 5.01 31.38
C ALA A 220 11.32 4.60 31.82
N LEU A 221 12.16 4.15 30.88
CA LEU A 221 13.55 3.79 31.17
C LEU A 221 14.38 5.02 31.56
N VAL A 222 14.22 6.13 30.82
CA VAL A 222 14.91 7.40 31.14
C VAL A 222 14.50 7.90 32.53
N GLY A 223 13.20 7.91 32.84
CA GLY A 223 12.72 8.32 34.17
C GLY A 223 13.30 7.49 35.32
N SER A 224 13.39 6.15 35.13
CA SER A 224 13.99 5.27 36.15
C SER A 224 15.49 5.51 36.36
N LEU A 225 16.21 5.89 35.30
CA LEU A 225 17.64 6.20 35.38
C LEU A 225 17.88 7.53 36.10
N GLU A 226 17.07 8.54 35.80
CA GLU A 226 17.13 9.85 36.46
C GLU A 226 16.89 9.71 37.97
N GLU A 227 15.91 8.90 38.38
CA GLU A 227 15.61 8.65 39.79
C GLU A 227 16.76 7.92 40.51
N ALA A 228 17.32 6.89 39.89
CA ALA A 228 18.48 6.17 40.43
C ALA A 228 19.73 7.05 40.56
N VAL A 229 19.97 7.95 39.60
CA VAL A 229 21.09 8.91 39.66
C VAL A 229 20.87 9.94 40.77
N ALA A 230 19.65 10.44 40.93
CA ALA A 230 19.30 11.40 41.98
C ALA A 230 19.49 10.80 43.38
N GLU A 231 19.09 9.54 43.58
CA GLU A 231 19.29 8.81 44.84
C GLU A 231 20.78 8.65 45.15
N ARG A 232 21.57 8.15 44.20
CA ARG A 232 23.02 7.96 44.37
C ARG A 232 23.76 9.26 44.66
N THR A 233 23.34 10.37 44.05
CA THR A 233 23.95 11.68 44.27
C THR A 233 23.67 12.21 45.67
N ARG A 234 22.47 11.96 46.23
CA ARG A 234 22.14 12.31 47.62
C ARG A 234 22.96 11.51 48.62
N ASP A 235 23.16 10.22 48.37
CA ASP A 235 23.96 9.37 49.26
C ASP A 235 25.43 9.77 49.26
N LEU A 236 25.99 10.09 48.09
CA LEU A 236 27.36 10.61 47.96
C LEU A 236 27.52 11.98 48.64
N ALA A 237 26.53 12.87 48.54
CA ALA A 237 26.57 14.16 49.22
C ALA A 237 26.57 14.00 50.75
N ARG A 238 25.76 13.09 51.29
CA ARG A 238 25.76 12.75 52.72
C ARG A 238 27.08 12.13 53.18
N ALA A 239 27.66 11.24 52.37
CA ALA A 239 28.96 10.64 52.67
C ALA A 239 30.09 11.67 52.68
N ALA A 240 30.06 12.64 51.75
CA ALA A 240 31.04 13.73 51.67
C ALA A 240 30.96 14.66 52.89
N GLU A 241 29.77 14.97 53.38
CA GLU A 241 29.55 15.79 54.59
C GLU A 241 30.17 15.16 55.86
N VAL A 242 30.08 13.82 55.96
CA VAL A 242 30.71 13.06 57.05
C VAL A 242 32.24 13.14 56.92
N GLY A 243 32.79 12.89 55.73
CA GLY A 243 34.24 12.94 55.51
C GLY A 243 34.85 14.32 55.80
N GLN A 244 34.15 15.39 55.41
CA GLN A 244 34.59 16.76 55.66
C GLN A 244 34.58 17.12 57.16
N SER A 245 33.58 16.67 57.91
CA SER A 245 33.52 16.90 59.36
C SER A 245 34.68 16.20 60.11
N MET A 246 35.10 15.02 59.63
CA MET A 246 36.19 14.26 60.27
C MET A 246 37.59 14.83 59.95
N ALA A 247 37.77 15.47 58.79
CA ALA A 247 39.06 16.01 58.37
C ALA A 247 39.49 17.31 59.10
N ALA A 248 38.59 17.95 59.84
CA ALA A 248 38.82 19.26 60.46
C ALA A 248 39.53 19.22 61.83
N VAL A 249 39.67 18.03 62.45
CA VAL A 249 40.17 17.93 63.83
C VAL A 249 41.68 17.71 63.85
N ARG A 250 42.44 18.70 64.33
CA ARG A 250 43.91 18.73 64.30
C ARG A 250 44.59 18.24 65.58
N ASP A 251 43.81 17.83 66.57
CA ASP A 251 44.31 17.18 67.77
C ASP A 251 43.84 15.73 67.79
N LEU A 252 44.78 14.78 67.75
CA LEU A 252 44.49 13.34 67.67
C LEU A 252 43.63 12.88 68.86
N GLY A 253 43.83 13.47 70.05
CA GLY A 253 43.02 13.16 71.23
C GLY A 253 41.56 13.60 71.07
N THR A 254 41.34 14.81 70.57
CA THR A 254 40.01 15.37 70.30
C THR A 254 39.34 14.68 69.10
N LEU A 255 40.09 14.39 68.04
CA LEU A 255 39.58 13.71 66.82
C LEU A 255 39.05 12.32 67.15
N LEU A 256 39.80 11.54 67.93
CA LEU A 256 39.36 10.18 68.30
C LEU A 256 38.14 10.21 69.22
N LYS A 257 38.03 11.21 70.11
CA LYS A 257 36.83 11.42 70.93
C LYS A 257 35.62 11.81 70.09
N GLU A 258 35.75 12.75 69.16
CA GLU A 258 34.66 13.19 68.29
C GLU A 258 34.24 12.11 67.29
N ALA A 259 35.21 11.43 66.66
CA ALA A 259 34.95 10.30 65.76
C ALA A 259 34.24 9.16 66.50
N GLY A 260 34.68 8.83 67.72
CA GLY A 260 34.01 7.81 68.54
C GLY A 260 32.60 8.21 68.98
N ALA A 261 32.34 9.49 69.26
CA ALA A 261 30.99 10.00 69.56
C ALA A 261 30.06 9.98 68.34
N LEU A 262 30.59 10.29 67.15
CA LEU A 262 29.87 10.15 65.88
C LEU A 262 29.53 8.68 65.57
N ILE A 263 30.47 7.76 65.78
CA ILE A 263 30.23 6.32 65.58
C ILE A 263 29.19 5.81 66.59
N HIS A 264 29.32 6.17 67.88
CA HIS A 264 28.35 5.81 68.94
C HIS A 264 26.92 6.23 68.56
N SER A 265 26.74 7.49 68.16
CA SER A 265 25.42 8.06 67.85
C SER A 265 24.84 7.61 66.50
N ARG A 266 25.67 7.42 65.46
CA ARG A 266 25.19 7.06 64.12
C ARG A 266 24.87 5.58 63.96
N PHE A 267 25.51 4.72 64.75
CA PHE A 267 25.32 3.27 64.70
C PHE A 267 24.56 2.72 65.93
N ASP A 268 24.04 3.59 66.80
CA ASP A 268 23.24 3.25 67.99
C ASP A 268 23.91 2.20 68.91
N LEU A 269 25.20 2.42 69.20
CA LEU A 269 26.01 1.50 70.01
C LEU A 269 25.94 1.89 71.49
N SER A 270 25.91 0.91 72.41
CA SER A 270 25.86 1.22 73.85
C SER A 270 27.16 1.83 74.37
N ARG A 271 28.31 1.28 73.97
CA ARG A 271 29.66 1.77 74.33
C ARG A 271 30.60 1.68 73.14
N THR A 272 31.54 2.63 73.04
CA THR A 272 32.57 2.65 72.00
C THR A 272 33.92 2.96 72.63
N TRP A 273 34.90 2.07 72.41
CA TRP A 273 36.27 2.24 72.88
C TRP A 273 37.23 2.23 71.69
N ILE A 274 38.20 3.13 71.69
CA ILE A 274 39.25 3.23 70.68
C ILE A 274 40.59 3.02 71.36
N PHE A 275 41.29 1.98 70.95
CA PHE A 275 42.64 1.64 71.40
C PHE A 275 43.66 1.99 70.33
N LEU A 276 44.84 2.45 70.74
CA LEU A 276 46.02 2.57 69.88
C LEU A 276 47.12 1.66 70.43
N ALA A 277 47.79 0.92 69.55
CA ALA A 277 48.99 0.18 69.92
C ALA A 277 50.12 1.16 70.31
N ASP A 278 50.88 0.82 71.35
CA ASP A 278 52.11 1.52 71.67
C ASP A 278 53.16 1.33 70.56
N THR A 279 54.15 2.22 70.51
CA THR A 279 55.31 2.19 69.60
C THR A 279 56.09 0.87 69.61
N THR A 280 55.98 0.09 70.68
CA THR A 280 56.60 -1.24 70.81
C THR A 280 55.75 -2.38 70.22
N GLY A 281 54.50 -2.11 69.84
CA GLY A 281 53.55 -3.09 69.28
C GLY A 281 53.13 -4.20 70.25
N ARG A 282 53.37 -4.02 71.56
CA ARG A 282 53.15 -5.06 72.58
C ARG A 282 51.98 -4.77 73.52
N THR A 283 51.50 -3.53 73.54
CA THR A 283 50.41 -3.13 74.43
C THR A 283 49.41 -2.23 73.71
N LEU A 284 48.14 -2.39 74.04
CA LEU A 284 47.05 -1.51 73.63
C LEU A 284 46.82 -0.44 74.71
N ILE A 285 46.76 0.81 74.27
CA ILE A 285 46.49 1.96 75.11
C ILE A 285 45.14 2.56 74.71
N LEU A 286 44.20 2.61 75.66
CA LEU A 286 42.89 3.24 75.45
C LEU A 286 43.08 4.76 75.22
N ARG A 287 42.47 5.28 74.14
CA ARG A 287 42.59 6.70 73.73
C ARG A 287 41.27 7.44 73.73
N ALA A 288 40.17 6.76 73.47
CA ALA A 288 38.83 7.32 73.63
C ALA A 288 37.86 6.26 74.14
N ALA A 289 36.98 6.65 75.06
CA ALA A 289 35.88 5.84 75.54
C ALA A 289 34.61 6.70 75.59
N ILE A 290 33.57 6.27 74.88
CA ILE A 290 32.27 6.94 74.78
C ILE A 290 31.19 5.97 75.29
N GLY A 291 30.26 6.48 76.12
CA GLY A 291 29.11 5.71 76.63
C GLY A 291 29.27 5.10 78.04
N GLY A 292 30.17 5.59 78.90
CA GLY A 292 30.30 5.11 80.30
C GLY A 292 30.99 6.11 81.24
N GLN A 293 30.92 5.89 82.56
CA GLN A 293 31.58 6.76 83.56
C GLN A 293 33.09 6.84 83.29
N GLY A 294 33.64 8.06 83.30
CA GLY A 294 34.96 8.40 82.79
C GLY A 294 36.08 7.47 83.27
N VAL A 295 36.56 6.62 82.36
CA VAL A 295 37.80 5.88 82.55
C VAL A 295 38.90 6.69 81.85
N GLU A 296 39.41 7.71 82.52
CA GLU A 296 40.55 8.50 82.02
C GLU A 296 41.90 7.78 82.26
N SER A 297 41.87 6.53 82.72
CA SER A 297 43.04 5.65 82.76
C SER A 297 42.60 4.20 82.85
N ALA A 298 42.52 3.51 81.71
CA ALA A 298 42.49 2.05 81.69
C ALA A 298 43.95 1.56 81.64
N ALA A 299 44.29 0.56 82.45
CA ALA A 299 45.63 -0.01 82.45
C ALA A 299 45.97 -0.56 81.05
N PRO A 300 47.22 -0.39 80.56
CA PRO A 300 47.65 -0.95 79.29
C PRO A 300 47.39 -2.45 79.24
N GLN A 301 46.73 -2.92 78.17
CA GLN A 301 46.48 -4.35 77.97
C GLN A 301 47.55 -4.94 77.06
N PRO A 302 48.06 -6.15 77.34
CA PRO A 302 48.97 -6.85 76.43
C PRO A 302 48.24 -7.19 75.12
N ILE A 303 48.98 -7.17 74.01
CA ILE A 303 48.52 -7.72 72.74
C ILE A 303 48.87 -9.21 72.79
N ASP A 304 47.86 -10.05 73.07
CA ASP A 304 47.95 -11.51 73.10
C ASP A 304 46.70 -12.16 72.48
N ASP A 305 46.80 -13.46 72.18
CA ASP A 305 45.73 -14.24 71.55
C ASP A 305 44.52 -14.49 72.47
N ASP A 306 44.63 -14.17 73.76
CA ASP A 306 43.57 -14.35 74.75
C ASP A 306 42.60 -13.14 74.77
N SER A 307 43.05 -11.96 74.33
CA SER A 307 42.22 -10.75 74.15
C SER A 307 41.53 -10.68 72.77
N ILE A 308 40.27 -10.25 72.73
CA ILE A 308 39.53 -10.01 71.47
C ILE A 308 40.19 -8.87 70.69
N GLU A 309 40.64 -7.85 71.41
CA GLU A 309 41.31 -6.67 70.88
C GLU A 309 42.71 -7.02 70.33
N GLY A 310 43.45 -7.91 71.00
CA GLY A 310 44.75 -8.42 70.53
C GLY A 310 44.64 -9.21 69.22
N ARG A 311 43.69 -10.15 69.14
CA ARG A 311 43.46 -10.97 67.92
C ARG A 311 43.04 -10.16 66.70
N ALA A 312 42.25 -9.11 66.89
CA ALA A 312 41.82 -8.23 65.79
C ALA A 312 43.01 -7.50 65.14
N LEU A 313 44.05 -7.20 65.94
CA LEU A 313 45.25 -6.52 65.47
C LEU A 313 46.19 -7.47 64.71
N ASP A 314 46.38 -8.69 65.22
CA ASP A 314 47.28 -9.70 64.63
C ASP A 314 46.77 -10.25 63.28
N GLN A 315 45.46 -10.22 63.04
CA GLN A 315 44.85 -10.70 61.79
C GLN A 315 44.61 -9.60 60.74
N GLU A 316 44.82 -8.32 61.07
CA GLU A 316 44.48 -7.14 60.24
C GLU A 316 43.04 -7.18 59.67
N ASP A 317 42.10 -7.82 60.37
CA ASP A 317 40.73 -8.04 59.88
C ASP A 317 39.69 -7.71 60.96
N ALA A 318 38.52 -7.23 60.54
CA ALA A 318 37.48 -6.78 61.46
C ALA A 318 36.83 -7.98 62.18
N SER A 319 37.21 -8.23 63.43
CA SER A 319 36.63 -9.33 64.22
C SER A 319 35.35 -8.88 64.93
N VAL A 320 34.20 -9.42 64.50
CA VAL A 320 32.95 -9.36 65.27
C VAL A 320 32.83 -10.64 66.08
N PRO A 321 32.84 -10.61 67.43
CA PRO A 321 32.59 -11.79 68.22
C PRO A 321 31.21 -12.34 67.86
N ARG A 322 31.16 -13.52 67.24
CA ARG A 322 29.88 -14.23 67.13
C ARG A 322 29.44 -14.58 68.54
N GLN A 323 28.35 -13.99 69.02
CA GLN A 323 27.65 -14.54 70.18
C GLN A 323 27.42 -16.01 69.91
N GLN A 324 28.10 -16.86 70.69
CA GLN A 324 27.93 -18.29 70.63
C GLN A 324 26.60 -18.59 71.30
N CYS A 325 25.50 -18.46 70.55
CA CYS A 325 24.23 -19.06 70.92
C CYS A 325 24.43 -20.59 70.82
N PRO A 326 24.40 -21.35 71.93
CA PRO A 326 24.41 -22.80 71.83
C PRO A 326 23.14 -23.23 71.10
N GLY A 327 23.32 -23.77 69.90
CA GLY A 327 22.23 -24.02 68.96
C GLY A 327 21.32 -25.18 69.37
N ARG A 328 20.02 -25.03 69.11
CA ARG A 328 19.30 -25.73 68.03
C ARG A 328 17.85 -25.24 67.95
N ALA A 329 17.48 -24.87 66.72
CA ALA A 329 16.17 -24.95 66.09
C ALA A 329 14.91 -24.47 66.85
N HIS A 330 14.24 -23.52 66.19
CA HIS A 330 12.86 -23.05 66.34
C HIS A 330 12.54 -21.99 67.41
N ASP A 331 12.24 -20.81 66.87
CA ASP A 331 11.24 -19.84 67.33
C ASP A 331 11.36 -19.27 68.75
N ALA A 332 11.97 -18.08 68.85
CA ALA A 332 11.36 -16.85 69.40
C ALA A 332 12.40 -15.87 69.95
N GLY A 333 12.38 -14.64 69.43
CA GLY A 333 12.64 -13.39 70.17
C GLY A 333 14.00 -13.17 70.83
N CYS A 334 14.96 -12.61 70.10
CA CYS A 334 16.01 -11.78 70.70
C CYS A 334 15.57 -10.32 70.66
N SER A 335 15.02 -9.83 71.77
CA SER A 335 14.77 -8.40 72.01
C SER A 335 15.98 -7.79 72.72
N PRO A 336 16.51 -6.63 72.30
CA PRO A 336 17.57 -5.95 73.03
C PRO A 336 16.96 -5.24 74.25
N SER A 337 17.19 -5.78 75.46
CA SER A 337 16.89 -5.06 76.71
C SER A 337 17.98 -4.03 76.98
N GLY A 338 17.55 -2.78 77.18
CA GLY A 338 18.41 -1.65 77.51
C GLY A 338 19.17 -1.78 78.83
N GLY A 339 20.24 -1.01 78.89
CA GLY A 339 21.14 -0.81 80.03
C GLY A 339 22.26 0.14 79.62
#